data_AF-A0A970YT68-F1
#
_entry.id   AF-A0A970YT68-F1
#
_cell.length_a   1.000
_cell.length_b   1.000
_cell.length_c   1.000
_cell.angle_alpha   90.00
_cell.angle_beta   90.00
_cell.angle_gamma   90.00
#
_symmetry.space_group_name_H-M   'P 1'
#
loop_
_entity.id
_entity.type
_entity.pdbx_description
1 polymer ?
#
loop_
_entity_poly.entity_id
_entity_poly.type
_entity_poly.pdbx_seq_one_letter_code
_entity_poly.pdbx_strand_id
1 'polypeptide(L)'
;MKNYLIPALCLSLFVLNGCSLFDDLIASSTPTKTKMEGVWEVTAAYDDEGKWILDSISSFITLIDLQKDNSVISTAGPMFMYIVHGKSRFNKIMSTIDQVFDYAEANFFTNGEWNAGSGNTDYFTVEIKLKLPGQKSLTSLLEAMGINSKALGLDQTIYHKFMGVKVSFEEDSDLKMIWDFDFNTSAEYNIKNEELKYVLWEGVSARNFTRCKFVLTKRVKGFTEIIRDTRN
;
A
#
# COMPACT_ATOMS: atom_id res chain seq x y z
N MET A 1 -35.69 78.11 -20.55
CA MET A 1 -35.77 77.75 -19.12
C MET A 1 -36.46 76.40 -19.00
N LYS A 2 -35.97 75.59 -18.06
CA LYS A 2 -36.21 74.15 -17.86
C LYS A 2 -37.70 73.74 -17.86
N ASN A 3 -38.00 72.52 -18.35
CA ASN A 3 -38.33 71.38 -17.48
C ASN A 3 -38.47 70.08 -18.31
N TYR A 4 -37.71 69.07 -17.89
CA TYR A 4 -37.61 67.75 -18.49
C TYR A 4 -38.75 66.84 -18.00
N LEU A 5 -39.30 66.04 -18.92
CA LEU A 5 -40.15 64.89 -18.64
C LEU A 5 -39.34 63.78 -17.93
N ILE A 6 -39.98 63.15 -16.93
CA ILE A 6 -39.67 61.79 -16.45
C ILE A 6 -40.76 60.89 -17.06
N PRO A 7 -40.40 59.77 -17.72
CA PRO A 7 -40.56 58.45 -17.08
C PRO A 7 -39.37 57.51 -17.39
N ALA A 8 -38.79 56.89 -16.37
CA ALA A 8 -39.08 55.51 -15.94
C ALA A 8 -38.28 54.42 -16.67
N LEU A 9 -37.37 53.81 -15.90
CA LEU A 9 -37.14 52.37 -15.83
C LEU A 9 -36.69 51.64 -17.12
N CYS A 10 -35.39 51.38 -17.21
CA CYS A 10 -34.85 50.06 -17.56
C CYS A 10 -33.42 49.94 -17.04
N LEU A 11 -33.32 49.49 -15.80
CA LEU A 11 -32.09 48.99 -15.18
C LEU A 11 -31.78 47.64 -15.85
N SER A 12 -31.07 47.63 -16.98
CA SER A 12 -30.55 46.38 -17.53
C SER A 12 -29.33 45.95 -16.71
N LEU A 13 -29.61 45.21 -15.64
CA LEU A 13 -28.67 44.32 -14.99
C LEU A 13 -28.08 43.38 -16.05
N PHE A 14 -26.82 43.60 -16.43
CA PHE A 14 -26.01 42.55 -17.01
C PHE A 14 -25.71 41.53 -15.90
N VAL A 15 -26.66 40.60 -15.66
CA VAL A 15 -26.34 39.32 -15.03
C VAL A 15 -25.77 38.44 -16.13
N LEU A 16 -24.50 38.66 -16.47
CA LEU A 16 -23.75 37.65 -17.20
C LEU A 16 -23.51 36.50 -16.23
N ASN A 17 -24.09 35.35 -16.58
CA ASN A 17 -23.93 34.03 -15.98
C ASN A 17 -22.45 33.66 -15.83
N GLY A 18 -21.80 34.18 -14.80
CA GLY A 18 -20.39 33.96 -14.49
C GLY A 18 -20.12 32.73 -13.64
N CYS A 19 -21.03 31.75 -13.55
CA CYS A 19 -20.78 30.56 -12.73
C CYS A 19 -20.12 29.39 -13.47
N SER A 20 -20.28 29.25 -14.80
CA SER A 20 -19.68 28.12 -15.52
C SER A 20 -18.21 28.32 -15.92
N LEU A 21 -17.72 29.56 -15.94
CA LEU A 21 -16.34 29.90 -16.33
C LEU A 21 -15.35 29.80 -15.15
N PHE A 22 -15.84 29.78 -13.91
CA PHE A 22 -15.03 29.55 -12.71
C PHE A 22 -14.99 28.08 -12.28
N ASP A 23 -16.01 27.28 -12.60
CA ASP A 23 -16.00 25.84 -12.28
C ASP A 23 -14.91 25.09 -13.07
N ASP A 24 -14.65 25.45 -14.33
CA ASP A 24 -13.53 24.90 -15.11
C ASP A 24 -12.15 25.42 -14.64
N LEU A 25 -12.08 26.60 -14.02
CA LEU A 25 -10.85 27.13 -13.43
C LEU A 25 -10.52 26.51 -12.05
N ILE A 26 -11.51 25.87 -11.42
CA ILE A 26 -11.40 25.13 -10.16
C ILE A 26 -11.73 23.65 -10.41
N ALA A 27 -11.27 23.10 -11.54
CA ALA A 27 -11.06 21.66 -11.63
C ALA A 27 -9.90 21.28 -10.69
N SER A 28 -10.15 21.30 -9.37
CA SER A 28 -9.24 20.72 -8.40
C SER A 28 -9.16 19.25 -8.74
N SER A 29 -8.06 18.82 -9.33
CA SER A 29 -7.79 17.40 -9.58
C SER A 29 -7.95 16.66 -8.26
N THR A 30 -8.60 15.51 -8.32
CA THR A 30 -8.84 14.68 -7.14
C THR A 30 -7.51 14.38 -6.44
N PRO A 31 -7.35 14.68 -5.14
CA PRO A 31 -6.11 14.46 -4.42
C PRO A 31 -5.60 13.02 -4.56
N THR A 32 -4.28 12.85 -4.66
CA THR A 32 -3.64 11.53 -4.84
C THR A 32 -4.13 10.53 -3.79
N LYS A 33 -4.20 10.96 -2.52
CA LYS A 33 -4.72 10.12 -1.43
C LYS A 33 -6.12 9.59 -1.73
N THR A 34 -7.05 10.44 -2.13
CA THR A 34 -8.42 10.05 -2.46
C THR A 34 -8.48 9.08 -3.64
N LYS A 35 -7.60 9.22 -4.64
CA LYS A 35 -7.50 8.27 -5.75
C LYS A 35 -7.01 6.88 -5.31
N MET A 36 -6.03 6.85 -4.41
CA MET A 36 -5.43 5.63 -3.86
C MET A 36 -6.39 4.86 -2.94
N GLU A 37 -7.38 5.49 -2.32
CA GLU A 37 -8.30 4.80 -1.41
C GLU A 37 -9.07 3.64 -2.09
N GLY A 38 -9.20 2.53 -1.35
CA GLY A 38 -9.97 1.35 -1.73
C GLY A 38 -9.16 0.07 -1.87
N VAL A 39 -9.79 -0.95 -2.45
CA VAL A 39 -9.23 -2.29 -2.62
C VAL A 39 -8.55 -2.42 -3.98
N TRP A 40 -7.31 -2.88 -3.96
CA TRP A 40 -6.45 -3.01 -5.13
C TRP A 40 -5.89 -4.42 -5.22
N GLU A 41 -5.90 -4.99 -6.42
CA GLU A 41 -5.26 -6.27 -6.74
C GLU A 41 -3.96 -6.02 -7.47
N VAL A 42 -2.87 -6.65 -7.05
CA VAL A 42 -1.60 -6.63 -7.80
C VAL A 42 -1.73 -7.58 -8.99
N THR A 43 -1.81 -7.03 -10.19
CA THR A 43 -2.04 -7.77 -11.44
C THR A 43 -0.80 -7.89 -12.32
N ALA A 44 0.24 -7.10 -12.04
CA ALA A 44 1.57 -7.31 -12.60
C ALA A 44 2.65 -6.87 -11.62
N ALA A 45 3.81 -7.51 -11.69
CA ALA A 45 4.97 -7.15 -10.89
C ALA A 45 6.25 -7.39 -11.69
N TYR A 46 7.16 -6.42 -11.62
CA TYR A 46 8.44 -6.43 -12.32
C TYR A 46 9.58 -6.06 -11.37
N ASP A 47 10.74 -6.69 -11.51
CA ASP A 47 11.97 -6.26 -10.82
C ASP A 47 12.61 -5.04 -11.50
N ASP A 48 13.79 -4.65 -11.01
CA ASP A 48 14.57 -3.50 -11.47
C ASP A 48 15.10 -3.64 -12.90
N GLU A 49 15.27 -4.88 -13.38
CA GLU A 49 15.62 -5.22 -14.76
C GLU A 49 14.39 -5.29 -15.67
N GLY A 50 13.18 -5.10 -15.13
CA GLY A 50 11.92 -5.18 -15.86
C GLY A 50 11.43 -6.62 -16.11
N LYS A 51 11.99 -7.60 -15.41
CA LYS A 51 11.58 -9.00 -15.53
C LYS A 51 10.35 -9.28 -14.67
N TRP A 52 9.44 -10.08 -15.20
CA TRP A 52 8.23 -10.53 -14.50
C TRP A 52 8.55 -11.29 -13.22
N ILE A 53 7.94 -10.89 -12.10
CA ILE A 53 8.11 -11.50 -10.78
C ILE A 53 6.80 -11.85 -10.07
N LEU A 54 5.63 -11.61 -10.69
CA LEU A 54 4.33 -11.84 -10.03
C LEU A 54 4.20 -13.29 -9.53
N ASP A 55 4.60 -14.25 -10.36
CA ASP A 55 4.52 -15.69 -10.05
C ASP A 55 5.46 -16.09 -8.89
N SER A 56 6.48 -15.28 -8.62
CA SER A 56 7.39 -15.51 -7.49
C SER A 56 6.84 -14.96 -6.18
N ILE A 57 6.00 -13.93 -6.22
CA ILE A 57 5.51 -13.23 -5.03
C ILE A 57 4.04 -13.48 -4.73
N SER A 58 3.33 -14.20 -5.60
CA SER A 58 1.88 -14.39 -5.50
C SER A 58 1.54 -15.87 -5.65
N SER A 59 1.38 -16.57 -4.53
CA SER A 59 0.82 -17.94 -4.51
C SER A 59 -0.72 -17.95 -4.62
N PHE A 60 -1.35 -16.80 -4.37
CA PHE A 60 -2.80 -16.53 -4.44
C PHE A 60 -3.03 -15.08 -4.88
N ILE A 61 -4.25 -14.56 -4.80
CA ILE A 61 -4.54 -13.15 -5.05
C ILE A 61 -3.81 -12.23 -4.05
N THR A 62 -3.05 -11.26 -4.56
CA THR A 62 -2.39 -10.23 -3.77
C THR A 62 -3.26 -8.98 -3.73
N LEU A 63 -3.87 -8.71 -2.57
CA LEU A 63 -4.79 -7.60 -2.36
C LEU A 63 -4.21 -6.60 -1.36
N ILE A 64 -4.49 -5.32 -1.58
CA ILE A 64 -4.17 -4.20 -0.69
C ILE A 64 -5.42 -3.34 -0.55
N ASP A 65 -5.93 -3.17 0.66
CA ASP A 65 -7.00 -2.23 1.01
C ASP A 65 -6.38 -1.01 1.69
N LEU A 66 -6.47 0.13 1.02
CA LEU A 66 -5.96 1.43 1.46
C LEU A 66 -7.11 2.24 2.04
N GLN A 67 -7.21 2.27 3.38
CA GLN A 67 -8.35 2.86 4.06
C GLN A 67 -8.17 4.36 4.32
N LYS A 68 -9.30 5.06 4.46
CA LYS A 68 -9.38 6.51 4.69
C LYS A 68 -8.67 6.97 5.97
N ASP A 69 -8.64 6.10 6.98
CA ASP A 69 -8.01 6.33 8.28
C ASP A 69 -6.50 6.09 8.29
N ASN A 70 -5.89 5.94 7.11
CA ASN A 70 -4.49 5.58 6.89
C ASN A 70 -4.15 4.13 7.20
N SER A 71 -5.11 3.27 7.56
CA SER A 71 -4.80 1.85 7.76
C SER A 71 -4.63 1.10 6.44
N VAL A 72 -3.78 0.08 6.46
CA VAL A 72 -3.61 -0.89 5.39
C VAL A 72 -4.01 -2.27 5.88
N ILE A 73 -4.85 -2.97 5.12
CA ILE A 73 -5.10 -4.40 5.28
C ILE A 73 -4.74 -5.08 3.97
N SER A 74 -3.93 -6.14 4.00
CA SER A 74 -3.42 -6.73 2.76
C SER A 74 -3.14 -8.23 2.87
N THR A 75 -3.09 -8.91 1.74
CA THR A 75 -2.45 -10.23 1.58
C THR A 75 -1.05 -10.10 0.96
N ALA A 76 -0.53 -8.88 0.82
CA ALA A 76 0.72 -8.54 0.14
C ALA A 76 1.99 -8.82 0.97
N GLY A 77 1.89 -9.59 2.06
CA GLY A 77 3.06 -9.97 2.87
C GLY A 77 4.22 -10.55 2.03
N PRO A 78 3.98 -11.54 1.14
CA PRO A 78 5.02 -12.08 0.26
C PRO A 78 5.63 -11.05 -0.70
N MET A 79 4.81 -10.14 -1.24
CA MET A 79 5.29 -9.02 -2.06
C MET A 79 6.28 -8.14 -1.27
N PHE A 80 5.93 -7.72 -0.05
CA PHE A 80 6.84 -6.90 0.77
C PHE A 80 8.07 -7.68 1.24
N MET A 81 7.95 -8.98 1.52
CA MET A 81 9.11 -9.83 1.80
C MET A 81 10.07 -9.90 0.61
N TYR A 82 9.56 -9.98 -0.62
CA TYR A 82 10.39 -9.95 -1.81
C TYR A 82 11.14 -8.62 -1.94
N ILE A 83 10.45 -7.49 -1.70
CA ILE A 83 11.09 -6.16 -1.67
C ILE A 83 12.24 -6.17 -0.65
N VAL A 84 12.01 -6.61 0.58
CA VAL A 84 13.02 -6.56 1.67
C VAL A 84 14.20 -7.50 1.43
N HIS A 85 13.95 -8.71 0.94
CA HIS A 85 14.96 -9.78 0.93
C HIS A 85 15.54 -10.09 -0.45
N GLY A 86 14.85 -9.72 -1.51
CA GLY A 86 15.18 -10.07 -2.89
C GLY A 86 15.06 -11.56 -3.18
N LYS A 87 15.12 -11.90 -4.48
CA LYS A 87 14.76 -13.24 -4.98
C LYS A 87 15.46 -14.40 -4.29
N SER A 88 16.79 -14.36 -4.15
CA SER A 88 17.55 -15.48 -3.60
C SER A 88 17.17 -15.80 -2.15
N ARG A 89 17.08 -14.76 -1.30
CA ARG A 89 16.73 -14.93 0.12
C ARG A 89 15.24 -15.19 0.29
N PHE A 90 14.39 -14.55 -0.51
CA PHE A 90 12.96 -14.83 -0.56
C PHE A 90 12.70 -16.31 -0.89
N ASN A 91 13.33 -16.86 -1.93
CA ASN A 91 13.18 -18.27 -2.29
C ASN A 91 13.62 -19.20 -1.15
N LYS A 92 14.73 -18.88 -0.46
CA LYS A 92 15.20 -19.63 0.71
C LYS A 92 14.17 -19.61 1.85
N ILE A 93 13.56 -18.44 2.08
CA ILE A 93 12.52 -18.26 3.07
C ILE A 93 11.29 -19.09 2.70
N MET A 94 10.76 -18.94 1.48
CA MET A 94 9.60 -19.69 0.98
C MET A 94 9.85 -21.20 1.04
N SER A 95 11.01 -21.69 0.59
CA SER A 95 11.33 -23.12 0.67
C SER A 95 11.36 -23.66 2.10
N THR A 96 11.73 -22.82 3.08
CA THR A 96 11.72 -23.21 4.50
C THR A 96 10.28 -23.29 5.02
N ILE A 97 9.41 -22.37 4.60
CA ILE A 97 7.99 -22.41 4.96
C ILE A 97 7.33 -23.62 4.30
N ASP A 98 7.53 -23.84 2.99
CA ASP A 98 7.00 -24.99 2.23
C ASP A 98 7.40 -26.32 2.89
N GLN A 99 8.65 -26.45 3.34
CA GLN A 99 9.14 -27.67 4.01
C GLN A 99 8.53 -27.92 5.39
N VAL A 100 8.08 -26.86 6.05
CA VAL A 100 7.59 -26.91 7.44
C VAL A 100 6.05 -26.83 7.49
N PHE A 101 5.38 -26.42 6.41
CA PHE A 101 3.95 -26.22 6.34
C PHE A 101 3.37 -26.53 4.95
N ASP A 102 2.39 -27.44 4.92
CA ASP A 102 1.29 -27.37 3.94
C ASP A 102 0.40 -26.18 4.34
N TYR A 103 0.25 -25.20 3.44
CA TYR A 103 -0.32 -23.86 3.67
C TYR A 103 -1.84 -23.81 3.93
N ALA A 104 -2.36 -24.62 4.85
CA ALA A 104 -3.79 -24.72 5.13
C ALA A 104 -4.33 -23.68 6.13
N GLU A 105 -3.50 -22.85 6.78
CA GLU A 105 -3.98 -21.92 7.83
C GLU A 105 -4.08 -20.44 7.42
N ALA A 106 -5.29 -19.92 7.56
CA ALA A 106 -5.86 -18.67 7.06
C ALA A 106 -5.30 -17.32 7.57
N ASN A 107 -4.11 -17.25 8.17
CA ASN A 107 -3.56 -16.02 8.76
C ASN A 107 -2.58 -15.27 7.82
N PHE A 108 -3.01 -15.01 6.58
CA PHE A 108 -2.22 -14.31 5.55
C PHE A 108 -2.32 -12.78 5.63
N PHE A 109 -3.09 -12.25 6.57
CA PHE A 109 -3.34 -10.81 6.66
C PHE A 109 -2.14 -10.09 7.23
N THR A 110 -1.72 -9.08 6.48
CA THR A 110 -0.68 -8.15 6.84
C THR A 110 -1.32 -6.78 7.00
N ASN A 111 -1.07 -6.15 8.14
CA ASN A 111 -1.61 -4.83 8.48
C ASN A 111 -0.52 -3.77 8.41
N GLY A 112 -0.93 -2.52 8.26
CA GLY A 112 0.02 -1.43 8.07
C GLY A 112 -0.61 -0.05 8.17
N GLU A 113 0.17 0.94 7.78
CA GLU A 113 -0.27 2.34 7.65
C GLU A 113 0.22 2.93 6.33
N TRP A 114 -0.48 3.90 5.78
CA TRP A 114 -0.08 4.57 4.54
C TRP A 114 -0.46 6.05 4.55
N ASN A 115 0.29 6.87 3.79
CA ASN A 115 -0.01 8.28 3.67
C ASN A 115 0.57 8.88 2.38
N ALA A 116 -0.25 9.60 1.62
CA ALA A 116 0.14 10.37 0.43
C ALA A 116 0.09 11.90 0.66
N GLY A 117 -0.01 12.36 1.90
CA GLY A 117 -0.11 13.79 2.22
C GLY A 117 -1.43 14.40 1.74
N SER A 118 -1.44 15.73 1.61
CA SER A 118 -2.56 16.51 1.09
C SER A 118 -2.30 16.95 -0.35
N GLY A 119 -3.36 17.01 -1.16
CA GLY A 119 -3.28 17.47 -2.55
C GLY A 119 -2.76 16.40 -3.52
N ASN A 120 -2.12 16.86 -4.59
CA ASN A 120 -1.58 16.02 -5.65
C ASN A 120 -0.07 15.84 -5.46
N THR A 121 0.35 14.58 -5.43
CA THR A 121 1.74 14.15 -5.31
C THR A 121 1.94 12.88 -6.11
N ASP A 122 3.17 12.68 -6.58
CA ASP A 122 3.59 11.44 -7.24
C ASP A 122 4.26 10.47 -6.26
N TYR A 123 4.22 10.77 -4.95
CA TYR A 123 4.91 9.98 -3.93
C TYR A 123 4.06 9.78 -2.68
N PHE A 124 4.21 8.61 -2.06
CA PHE A 124 3.56 8.28 -0.78
C PHE A 124 4.50 7.47 0.13
N THR A 125 4.04 7.23 1.35
CA THR A 125 4.69 6.37 2.34
C THR A 125 3.78 5.21 2.67
N VAL A 126 4.36 4.02 2.84
CA VAL A 126 3.66 2.81 3.30
C VAL A 126 4.48 2.08 4.35
N GLU A 127 3.85 1.73 5.46
CA GLU A 127 4.40 0.91 6.53
C GLU A 127 3.63 -0.41 6.61
N ILE A 128 4.34 -1.53 6.67
CA ILE A 128 3.76 -2.87 6.67
C ILE A 128 4.35 -3.70 7.80
N LYS A 129 3.48 -4.37 8.56
CA LYS A 129 3.86 -5.21 9.70
C LYS A 129 4.11 -6.63 9.22
N LEU A 130 5.37 -7.01 9.06
CA LEU A 130 5.74 -8.37 8.71
C LEU A 130 6.16 -9.14 9.97
N LYS A 131 5.77 -10.40 10.03
CA LYS A 131 6.33 -11.38 10.97
C LYS A 131 7.37 -12.22 10.24
N LEU A 132 8.36 -12.74 10.96
CA LEU A 132 9.33 -13.63 10.36
C LEU A 132 8.61 -14.91 9.89
N PRO A 133 8.83 -15.34 8.65
CA PRO A 133 8.18 -16.55 8.16
C PRO A 133 8.75 -17.80 8.85
N GLY A 134 7.90 -18.80 9.12
CA GLY A 134 8.29 -19.97 9.92
C GLY A 134 8.35 -19.74 11.43
N GLN A 135 8.12 -18.50 11.89
CA GLN A 135 8.08 -18.15 13.32
C GLN A 135 7.04 -18.96 14.09
N LYS A 136 5.87 -19.22 13.50
CA LYS A 136 4.82 -20.01 14.17
C LYS A 136 5.28 -21.46 14.37
N SER A 137 5.83 -22.14 13.37
CA SER A 137 6.26 -23.55 13.52
C SER A 137 7.54 -23.70 14.33
N LEU A 138 8.50 -22.79 14.18
CA LEU A 138 9.68 -22.77 15.05
C LEU A 138 9.27 -22.55 16.51
N THR A 139 8.36 -21.60 16.76
CA THR A 139 7.76 -21.37 18.07
C THR A 139 7.04 -22.62 18.58
N SER A 140 6.20 -23.26 17.75
CA SER A 140 5.46 -24.47 18.14
C SER A 140 6.36 -25.67 18.42
N LEU A 141 7.45 -25.85 17.66
CA LEU A 141 8.44 -26.91 17.90
C LEU A 141 9.17 -26.67 19.23
N LEU A 142 9.62 -25.44 19.48
CA LEU A 142 10.31 -25.06 20.70
C LEU A 142 9.39 -25.22 21.92
N GLU A 143 8.13 -24.79 21.81
CA GLU A 143 7.12 -24.96 22.85
C GLU A 143 6.81 -26.43 23.11
N ALA A 144 6.72 -27.28 22.07
CA ALA A 144 6.56 -28.72 22.21
C ALA A 144 7.77 -29.40 22.90
N MET A 145 8.96 -28.80 22.80
CA MET A 145 10.17 -29.21 23.52
C MET A 145 10.29 -28.57 24.91
N GLY A 146 9.28 -27.83 25.38
CA GLY A 146 9.27 -27.15 26.67
C GLY A 146 10.12 -25.88 26.73
N ILE A 147 10.57 -25.36 25.59
CA ILE A 147 11.38 -24.15 25.47
C ILE A 147 10.45 -22.96 25.22
N ASN A 148 10.54 -21.93 26.07
CA ASN A 148 9.75 -20.72 25.92
C ASN A 148 10.27 -19.87 24.74
N SER A 149 9.60 -19.99 23.59
CA SER A 149 9.86 -19.25 22.35
C SER A 149 9.92 -17.72 22.53
N LYS A 150 9.13 -17.16 23.45
CA LYS A 150 9.12 -15.72 23.78
C LYS A 150 10.42 -15.29 24.46
N ALA A 151 11.00 -16.15 25.29
CA ALA A 151 12.28 -15.87 25.95
C ALA A 151 13.46 -15.81 24.97
N LEU A 152 13.30 -16.37 23.76
CA LEU A 152 14.30 -16.38 22.70
C LEU A 152 14.13 -15.24 21.68
N GLY A 153 13.15 -14.34 21.88
CA GLY A 153 12.94 -13.18 21.01
C GLY A 153 12.43 -13.52 19.61
N LEU A 154 11.91 -14.74 19.40
CA LEU A 154 11.48 -15.22 18.09
C LEU A 154 10.11 -14.67 17.67
N ASP A 155 9.29 -14.18 18.61
CA ASP A 155 7.97 -13.61 18.31
C ASP A 155 8.01 -12.10 17.95
N GLN A 156 8.79 -11.73 16.93
CA GLN A 156 9.03 -10.33 16.61
C GLN A 156 8.24 -9.85 15.38
N THR A 157 7.48 -8.77 15.54
CA THR A 157 6.84 -8.06 14.43
C THR A 157 7.74 -6.89 14.01
N ILE A 158 8.08 -6.85 12.73
CA ILE A 158 8.94 -5.82 12.15
C ILE A 158 8.08 -4.92 11.28
N TYR A 159 8.13 -3.63 11.56
CA TYR A 159 7.45 -2.55 10.86
C TYR A 159 8.36 -2.09 9.72
N HIS A 160 7.98 -2.42 8.50
CA HIS A 160 8.72 -2.08 7.30
C HIS A 160 8.12 -0.84 6.67
N LYS A 161 8.80 0.29 6.81
CA LYS A 161 8.37 1.58 6.28
C LYS A 161 9.15 1.89 5.01
N PHE A 162 8.44 2.18 3.94
CA PHE A 162 8.98 2.65 2.67
C PHE A 162 8.48 4.07 2.41
N MET A 163 9.40 5.00 2.24
CA MET A 163 9.13 6.43 2.10
C MET A 163 9.56 6.88 0.71
N GLY A 164 8.76 7.75 0.09
CA GLY A 164 9.03 8.23 -1.27
C GLY A 164 8.78 7.16 -2.32
N VAL A 165 7.84 6.25 -2.08
CA VAL A 165 7.39 5.29 -3.11
C VAL A 165 6.64 6.07 -4.16
N LYS A 166 7.05 5.95 -5.42
CA LYS A 166 6.40 6.67 -6.51
C LYS A 166 5.05 6.02 -6.84
N VAL A 167 4.03 6.84 -7.04
CA VAL A 167 2.69 6.43 -7.45
C VAL A 167 2.28 7.16 -8.71
N SER A 168 1.69 6.43 -9.66
CA SER A 168 1.06 7.00 -10.84
C SER A 168 -0.21 6.24 -11.19
N PHE A 169 -1.09 6.86 -11.98
CA PHE A 169 -2.33 6.26 -12.46
C PHE A 169 -2.31 6.16 -13.98
N GLU A 170 -3.02 5.17 -14.55
CA GLU A 170 -3.22 5.11 -16.00
C GLU A 170 -4.06 6.31 -16.46
N GLU A 171 -3.67 6.91 -17.59
CA GLU A 171 -4.42 8.04 -18.16
C GLU A 171 -5.88 7.60 -18.43
N ASP A 172 -6.82 8.50 -18.15
CA ASP A 172 -8.27 8.33 -18.35
C ASP A 172 -9.02 7.37 -17.41
N SER A 173 -8.36 6.64 -16.51
CA SER A 173 -9.06 5.95 -15.44
C SER A 173 -8.23 5.74 -14.16
N ASP A 174 -8.75 6.17 -13.01
CA ASP A 174 -8.19 5.85 -11.68
C ASP A 174 -8.43 4.36 -11.30
N LEU A 175 -8.52 3.46 -12.30
CA LEU A 175 -8.73 2.02 -12.16
C LEU A 175 -7.42 1.24 -12.17
N LYS A 176 -6.33 1.84 -12.66
CA LYS A 176 -4.98 1.28 -12.55
C LYS A 176 -4.06 2.25 -11.84
N MET A 177 -3.36 1.72 -10.85
CA MET A 177 -2.35 2.42 -10.06
C MET A 177 -1.03 1.67 -10.21
N ILE A 178 0.07 2.39 -10.31
CA ILE A 178 1.41 1.82 -10.41
C ILE A 178 2.20 2.29 -9.20
N TRP A 179 2.78 1.34 -8.47
CA TRP A 179 3.75 1.62 -7.41
C TRP A 179 5.14 1.30 -7.93
N ASP A 180 6.05 2.28 -7.83
CA ASP A 180 7.43 2.14 -8.26
C ASP A 180 8.36 2.40 -7.07
N PHE A 181 8.97 1.32 -6.58
CA PHE A 181 9.99 1.36 -5.52
C PHE A 181 11.33 1.68 -6.18
N ASP A 182 11.47 2.90 -6.66
CA ASP A 182 12.61 3.38 -7.44
C ASP A 182 13.80 3.80 -6.56
N PHE A 183 14.84 4.39 -7.15
CA PHE A 183 16.02 4.86 -6.42
C PHE A 183 15.77 6.02 -5.43
N ASN A 184 14.62 6.71 -5.52
CA ASN A 184 14.22 7.74 -4.57
C ASN A 184 13.52 7.15 -3.34
N THR A 185 13.08 5.89 -3.43
CA THR A 185 12.47 5.20 -2.30
C THR A 185 13.53 4.92 -1.22
N SER A 186 13.21 5.23 0.03
CA SER A 186 14.02 4.89 1.20
C SER A 186 13.25 3.96 2.12
N ALA A 187 13.95 3.21 2.97
CA ALA A 187 13.33 2.28 3.89
C ALA A 187 13.83 2.46 5.33
N GLU A 188 12.95 2.19 6.29
CA GLU A 188 13.26 2.07 7.71
C GLU A 188 12.57 0.83 8.26
N TYR A 189 13.31 0.02 9.01
CA TYR A 189 12.79 -1.20 9.63
C TYR A 189 12.86 -1.04 11.13
N ASN A 190 11.72 -1.21 11.80
CA ASN A 190 11.64 -0.98 13.23
C ASN A 190 10.92 -2.13 13.93
N ILE A 191 11.23 -2.32 15.20
CA ILE A 191 10.44 -3.11 16.14
C ILE A 191 9.80 -2.16 17.15
N LYS A 192 8.83 -2.65 17.91
CA LYS A 192 8.33 -1.92 19.08
C LYS A 192 8.91 -2.54 20.35
N ASN A 193 9.44 -1.69 21.22
CA ASN A 193 9.86 -2.10 22.56
C ASN A 193 8.65 -2.27 23.48
N GLU A 194 8.89 -2.59 24.76
CA GLU A 194 7.83 -2.83 25.75
C GLU A 194 6.95 -1.59 25.99
N GLU A 195 7.47 -0.38 25.78
CA GLU A 195 6.72 0.88 25.84
C GLU A 195 6.07 1.28 24.51
N LEU A 196 6.00 0.38 23.54
CA LEU A 196 5.44 0.59 22.19
C LEU A 196 6.18 1.64 21.34
N LYS A 197 7.40 2.02 21.73
CA LYS A 197 8.24 2.95 20.97
C LYS A 197 8.94 2.22 19.84
N TYR A 198 9.06 2.89 18.69
CA TYR A 198 9.85 2.40 17.57
C TYR A 198 11.33 2.38 17.96
N VAL A 199 11.95 1.23 17.72
CA VAL A 199 13.39 1.02 17.86
C VAL A 199 13.88 0.45 16.54
N LEU A 200 15.00 0.98 16.04
CA LEU A 200 15.60 0.54 14.80
C LEU A 200 15.91 -0.96 14.86
N TRP A 201 15.54 -1.67 13.81
CA TRP A 201 15.85 -3.08 13.63
C TRP A 201 16.92 -3.24 12.55
N GLU A 202 18.06 -3.82 12.93
CA GLU A 202 19.25 -3.93 12.07
C GLU A 202 19.41 -5.30 11.41
N GLY A 203 18.40 -6.19 11.50
CA GLY A 203 18.51 -7.57 11.00
C GLY A 203 18.64 -7.69 9.48
N VAL A 204 18.18 -6.69 8.72
CA VAL A 204 18.41 -6.56 7.27
C VAL A 204 18.73 -5.11 6.94
N SER A 205 19.63 -4.91 5.97
CA SER A 205 19.98 -3.58 5.47
C SER A 205 18.79 -2.91 4.79
N ALA A 206 18.34 -1.78 5.35
CA ALA A 206 17.33 -0.93 4.74
C ALA A 206 17.86 -0.13 3.52
N ARG A 207 19.16 -0.22 3.20
CA ARG A 207 19.75 0.43 2.01
C ARG A 207 19.69 -0.43 0.75
N ASN A 208 19.56 -1.75 0.92
CA ASN A 208 19.75 -2.73 -0.16
C ASN A 208 18.47 -3.53 -0.46
N PHE A 209 17.30 -2.95 -0.22
CA PHE A 209 16.06 -3.59 -0.63
C PHE A 209 15.90 -3.56 -2.17
N THR A 210 15.14 -4.52 -2.67
CA THR A 210 14.91 -4.73 -4.11
C THR A 210 14.00 -3.65 -4.66
N ARG A 211 14.43 -3.03 -5.76
CA ARG A 211 13.62 -2.07 -6.51
C ARG A 211 12.67 -2.86 -7.41
N CYS A 212 11.40 -2.46 -7.42
CA CYS A 212 10.33 -3.20 -8.07
C CYS A 212 9.23 -2.26 -8.53
N LYS A 213 8.51 -2.69 -9.56
CA LYS A 213 7.30 -2.03 -10.04
C LYS A 213 6.11 -2.96 -9.91
N PHE A 214 5.03 -2.45 -9.34
CA PHE A 214 3.77 -3.18 -9.17
C PHE A 214 2.65 -2.44 -9.88
N VAL A 215 1.87 -3.16 -10.67
CA VAL A 215 0.64 -2.66 -11.29
C VAL A 215 -0.52 -3.19 -10.49
N LEU A 216 -1.36 -2.27 -10.04
CA LEU A 216 -2.51 -2.51 -9.19
C LEU A 216 -3.78 -2.16 -9.95
N THR A 217 -4.75 -3.07 -9.94
CA THR A 217 -6.08 -2.88 -10.56
C THR A 217 -7.14 -2.74 -9.48
N LYS A 218 -7.97 -1.70 -9.58
CA LYS A 218 -9.00 -1.39 -8.59
C LYS A 218 -10.09 -2.46 -8.60
N ARG A 219 -10.52 -2.90 -7.42
CA ARG A 219 -11.60 -3.87 -7.24
C ARG A 219 -12.85 -3.16 -6.72
N VAL A 220 -14.00 -3.50 -7.29
CA VAL A 220 -15.31 -2.98 -6.87
C VAL A 220 -15.84 -3.73 -5.63
N LYS A 221 -15.50 -5.02 -5.51
CA LYS A 221 -15.87 -5.86 -4.37
C LYS A 221 -15.05 -5.51 -3.13
N GLY A 222 -15.67 -5.67 -1.95
CA GLY A 222 -14.98 -5.53 -0.68
C GLY A 222 -13.91 -6.60 -0.47
N PHE A 223 -12.85 -6.26 0.27
CA PHE A 223 -11.69 -7.12 0.51
C PHE A 223 -12.05 -8.52 1.02
N THR A 224 -12.92 -8.62 2.03
CA THR A 224 -13.37 -9.90 2.61
C THR A 224 -14.19 -10.75 1.64
N GLU A 225 -14.96 -10.11 0.75
CA GLU A 225 -15.78 -10.81 -0.24
C GLU A 225 -14.89 -11.50 -1.29
N ILE A 226 -13.86 -10.80 -1.78
CA ILE A 226 -12.91 -11.35 -2.76
C ILE A 226 -12.17 -12.57 -2.19
N ILE A 227 -11.75 -12.48 -0.92
CA ILE A 227 -11.04 -13.58 -0.25
C ILE A 227 -11.94 -14.80 -0.07
N ARG A 228 -13.22 -14.59 0.26
CA ARG A 228 -14.18 -15.69 0.37
C ARG A 228 -14.38 -16.38 -0.98
N ASP A 229 -14.50 -15.61 -2.06
CA ASP A 229 -14.74 -16.14 -3.41
C ASP A 229 -13.52 -16.92 -3.94
N THR A 230 -12.29 -16.55 -3.55
CA THR A 230 -11.05 -17.21 -3.99
C THR A 230 -10.77 -18.53 -3.25
N ARG A 231 -11.46 -18.80 -2.14
CA ARG A 231 -11.31 -20.02 -1.32
C ARG A 231 -12.28 -21.15 -1.69
N ASN A 232 -13.27 -20.87 -2.54
CA ASN A 232 -14.22 -21.85 -3.07
C ASN A 232 -13.78 -22.33 -4.46
#